data_AF-A0AAV0XZH5-F1
#
_entry.id   AF-A0AAV0XZH5-F1
#
_cell.length_a   1.000
_cell.length_b   1.000
_cell.length_c   1.000
_cell.angle_alpha   90.00
_cell.angle_beta   90.00
_cell.angle_gamma   90.00
#
_symmetry.space_group_name_H-M   'P 1'
#
loop_
_entity.id
_entity.type
_entity.pdbx_description
1 polymer ?
#
loop_
_entity_poly.entity_id
_entity_poly.type
_entity_poly.pdbx_seq_one_letter_code
_entity_poly.pdbx_strand_id
1 'polypeptide(L)'
;MNTGDHCEVDETLIEEKNEEEKINNRINKITAVRTESVVYLKTQANRMKEASEKRFCEAKVDETVKIKIPDVDRARSDLRCILGVNLAVHDDNYKIGTTEGLTEGKLEHT
;
A
#
# COMPACT_ATOMS: atom_id res chain seq x y z
N MET A 1 62.79 -10.38 38.48
CA MET A 1 61.75 -9.34 38.66
C MET A 1 61.31 -8.89 37.29
N ASN A 2 60.00 -8.73 37.11
CA ASN A 2 59.27 -8.12 35.98
C ASN A 2 59.15 -8.97 34.70
N THR A 3 58.01 -9.66 34.52
CA THR A 3 56.70 -9.22 33.94
C THR A 3 56.82 -9.17 32.41
N GLY A 4 56.18 -10.04 31.64
CA GLY A 4 54.78 -10.45 31.76
C GLY A 4 54.02 -9.81 30.61
N ASP A 5 53.63 -10.68 29.67
CA ASP A 5 52.49 -10.60 28.76
C ASP A 5 52.55 -9.82 27.44
N HIS A 6 52.17 -10.59 26.41
CA HIS A 6 51.90 -10.33 25.00
C HIS A 6 51.09 -9.04 24.74
N CYS A 7 51.61 -8.17 23.88
CA CYS A 7 50.84 -7.13 23.20
C CYS A 7 50.43 -7.62 21.79
N GLU A 8 49.40 -8.47 21.71
CA GLU A 8 48.70 -8.79 20.44
C GLU A 8 47.21 -8.40 20.49
N VAL A 9 46.76 -7.76 21.57
CA VAL A 9 45.33 -7.59 21.87
C VAL A 9 44.72 -6.29 21.31
N ASP A 10 45.48 -5.43 20.62
CA ASP A 10 44.98 -4.07 20.32
C ASP A 10 44.49 -3.85 18.87
N GLU A 11 45.14 -4.42 17.84
CA GLU A 11 44.77 -4.15 16.44
C GLU A 11 43.50 -4.87 15.97
N THR A 12 43.29 -6.12 16.38
CA THR A 12 42.13 -6.93 15.96
C THR A 12 40.81 -6.42 16.53
N LEU A 13 40.82 -5.94 17.78
CA LEU A 13 39.66 -5.31 18.42
C LEU A 13 39.29 -3.96 17.79
N ILE A 14 40.27 -3.24 17.24
CA ILE A 14 40.04 -1.96 16.54
C ILE A 14 39.42 -2.23 15.16
N GLU A 15 39.87 -3.26 14.44
CA GLU A 15 39.29 -3.65 13.15
C GLU A 15 37.85 -4.15 13.27
N GLU A 16 37.54 -4.97 14.28
CA GLU A 16 36.17 -5.46 14.53
C GLU A 16 35.20 -4.31 14.84
N LYS A 17 35.61 -3.34 15.66
CA LYS A 17 34.80 -2.14 15.96
C LYS A 17 34.56 -1.28 14.73
N ASN A 18 35.55 -1.12 13.85
CA ASN A 18 35.41 -0.37 12.61
C ASN A 18 34.45 -1.04 11.62
N GLU A 19 34.47 -2.37 11.53
CA GLU A 19 33.51 -3.11 10.70
C GLU A 19 32.10 -3.07 11.28
N GLU A 20 31.94 -3.18 12.59
CA GLU A 20 30.64 -3.04 13.27
C GLU A 20 30.04 -1.64 13.04
N GLU A 21 30.87 -0.59 13.10
CA GLU A 21 30.43 0.78 12.80
C GLU A 21 29.98 0.95 11.34
N LYS A 22 30.71 0.37 10.38
CA LYS A 22 30.30 0.38 8.95
C LYS A 22 28.97 -0.32 8.73
N ILE A 23 28.76 -1.48 9.37
CA ILE A 23 27.51 -2.24 9.29
C ILE A 23 26.36 -1.41 9.88
N ASN A 24 26.56 -0.83 11.07
CA ASN A 24 25.55 0.00 11.73
C ASN A 24 25.19 1.24 10.90
N ASN A 25 26.18 1.91 10.31
CA ASN A 25 25.96 3.04 9.41
C ASN A 25 25.13 2.65 8.18
N ARG A 26 25.37 1.46 7.61
CA ARG A 26 24.59 0.94 6.50
C ARG A 26 23.15 0.62 6.91
N ILE A 27 22.95 0.00 8.08
CA ILE A 27 21.62 -0.30 8.62
C ILE A 27 20.84 1.00 8.84
N ASN A 28 21.45 2.01 9.46
CA ASN A 28 20.81 3.30 9.72
C ASN A 28 20.36 4.00 8.43
N LYS A 29 21.21 4.00 7.38
CA LYS A 29 20.86 4.54 6.07
C LYS A 29 19.66 3.80 5.45
N ILE A 30 19.66 2.47 5.50
CA ILE A 30 18.55 1.65 4.98
C ILE A 30 17.26 1.94 5.75
N THR A 31 17.33 1.99 7.08
CA THR A 31 16.18 2.27 7.93
C THR A 31 15.63 3.65 7.66
N ALA A 32 16.47 4.68 7.57
CA ALA A 32 16.05 6.04 7.23
C ALA A 32 15.28 6.07 5.89
N VAL A 33 15.86 5.52 4.83
CA VAL A 33 15.22 5.48 3.50
C VAL A 33 13.89 4.71 3.55
N ARG A 34 13.82 3.59 4.27
CA ARG A 34 12.58 2.82 4.42
C ARG A 34 11.51 3.62 5.16
N THR A 35 11.88 4.29 6.25
CA THR A 35 10.94 5.12 7.02
C THR A 35 10.38 6.27 6.18
N GLU A 36 11.24 6.95 5.42
CA GLU A 36 10.83 8.00 4.48
C GLU A 36 9.92 7.44 3.38
N SER A 37 10.29 6.29 2.80
CA SER A 37 9.49 5.64 1.76
C SER A 37 8.07 5.33 2.24
N VAL A 38 7.90 4.85 3.48
CA VAL A 38 6.57 4.60 4.07
C VAL A 38 5.76 5.90 4.16
N VAL A 39 6.38 7.01 4.56
CA VAL A 39 5.70 8.32 4.64
C VAL A 39 5.26 8.79 3.25
N TYR A 40 6.13 8.67 2.24
CA TYR A 40 5.80 9.09 0.88
C TYR A 40 4.71 8.22 0.25
N LEU A 41 4.75 6.90 0.46
CA LEU A 41 3.69 5.99 -0.01
C LEU A 41 2.34 6.32 0.63
N LYS A 42 2.30 6.59 1.93
CA LYS A 42 1.07 7.04 2.62
C LYS A 42 0.57 8.37 2.06
N THR A 43 1.47 9.32 1.84
CA THR A 43 1.12 10.62 1.24
C THR A 43 0.56 10.44 -0.17
N GLN A 44 1.16 9.57 -0.98
CA GLN A 44 0.67 9.26 -2.32
C GLN A 44 -0.72 8.60 -2.28
N ALA A 45 -0.92 7.61 -1.41
CA ALA A 45 -2.21 6.95 -1.24
C ALA A 45 -3.31 7.94 -0.84
N ASN A 46 -3.02 8.85 0.10
CA ASN A 46 -3.97 9.90 0.49
C ASN A 46 -4.31 10.83 -0.68
N ARG A 47 -3.31 11.27 -1.46
CA ARG A 47 -3.54 12.10 -2.65
C ARG A 47 -4.38 11.37 -3.70
N MET A 48 -4.16 10.07 -3.89
CA MET A 48 -4.97 9.25 -4.79
C MET A 48 -6.43 9.15 -4.30
N LYS A 49 -6.63 8.96 -2.99
CA LYS A 49 -7.96 8.91 -2.37
C LYS A 49 -8.71 10.24 -2.53
N GLU A 50 -8.09 11.35 -2.13
CA GLU A 50 -8.67 12.69 -2.24
C GLU A 50 -9.03 13.06 -3.69
N ALA A 51 -8.15 12.72 -4.64
CA ALA A 51 -8.41 12.95 -6.06
C ALA A 51 -9.62 12.12 -6.56
N SER A 52 -9.77 10.90 -6.07
CA SER A 52 -10.90 10.03 -6.39
C SER A 52 -12.20 10.59 -5.81
N GLU A 53 -12.23 10.90 -4.51
CA GLU A 53 -13.40 11.47 -3.81
C GLU A 53 -13.83 12.81 -4.40
N LYS A 54 -12.89 13.62 -4.87
CA LYS A 54 -13.20 14.88 -5.55
C LYS A 54 -13.83 14.67 -6.94
N ARG A 55 -13.41 13.62 -7.65
CA ARG A 55 -13.87 13.34 -9.02
C ARG A 55 -15.18 12.56 -9.04
N PHE A 56 -15.42 11.71 -8.04
CA PHE A 56 -16.57 10.83 -7.96
C PHE A 56 -17.34 11.12 -6.69
N CYS A 57 -18.59 11.54 -6.83
CA CYS A 57 -19.49 11.68 -5.70
C CYS A 57 -19.93 10.32 -5.17
N GLU A 58 -20.11 10.21 -3.86
CA GLU A 58 -20.69 9.01 -3.25
C GLU A 58 -22.09 8.74 -3.82
N ALA A 59 -22.31 7.50 -4.23
CA ALA A 59 -23.62 7.07 -4.74
C ALA A 59 -24.64 7.03 -3.60
N LYS A 60 -25.82 7.60 -3.82
CA LYS A 60 -26.93 7.54 -2.86
C LYS A 60 -27.63 6.18 -2.95
N VAL A 61 -28.31 5.81 -1.87
CA VAL A 61 -29.24 4.67 -1.90
C VAL A 61 -30.32 4.96 -2.94
N ASP A 62 -30.72 3.93 -3.68
CA ASP A 62 -31.64 3.93 -4.82
C ASP A 62 -31.11 4.61 -6.10
N GLU A 63 -29.84 5.01 -6.12
CA GLU A 63 -29.20 5.57 -7.31
C GLU A 63 -28.75 4.47 -8.28
N THR A 64 -28.93 4.70 -9.58
CA THR A 64 -28.41 3.81 -10.62
C THR A 64 -26.93 4.09 -10.85
N VAL A 65 -26.10 3.06 -10.71
CA VAL A 65 -24.64 3.12 -10.86
C VAL A 65 -24.18 2.27 -12.03
N LYS A 66 -23.06 2.67 -12.64
CA LYS A 66 -22.37 1.94 -13.69
C LYS A 66 -21.08 1.34 -13.13
N ILE A 67 -21.03 0.02 -13.02
CA ILE A 67 -19.86 -0.73 -12.54
C ILE A 67 -19.02 -1.12 -13.76
N LYS A 68 -17.74 -0.77 -13.78
CA LYS A 68 -16.82 -1.18 -14.85
C LYS A 68 -16.31 -2.59 -14.58
N ILE A 69 -16.26 -3.44 -15.61
CA ILE A 69 -15.63 -4.76 -15.52
C ILE A 69 -14.14 -4.57 -15.89
N PRO A 70 -13.19 -4.96 -15.03
CA PRO A 70 -11.77 -4.82 -15.31
C PRO A 70 -11.37 -5.74 -16.46
N ASP A 71 -10.36 -5.33 -17.25
CA ASP A 71 -9.98 -6.04 -18.47
C ASP A 71 -9.48 -7.47 -18.22
N VAL A 72 -8.98 -7.76 -17.00
CA VAL A 72 -8.56 -9.12 -16.59
C VAL A 72 -9.73 -10.09 -16.47
N ASP A 73 -10.90 -9.59 -16.07
CA ASP A 73 -12.11 -10.41 -15.88
C ASP A 73 -13.00 -10.40 -17.12
N ARG A 74 -12.61 -9.67 -18.17
CA ARG A 74 -13.42 -9.39 -19.36
C ARG A 74 -12.87 -10.09 -20.60
N ALA A 75 -13.64 -11.00 -21.20
CA ALA A 75 -13.29 -11.51 -22.53
C ALA A 75 -13.46 -10.41 -23.60
N ARG A 76 -12.86 -10.61 -24.78
CA ARG A 76 -12.79 -9.57 -25.83
C ARG A 76 -14.17 -9.03 -26.25
N SER A 77 -15.19 -9.88 -26.21
CA SER A 77 -16.56 -9.56 -26.66
C SER A 77 -17.53 -9.25 -25.51
N ASP A 78 -17.07 -9.28 -24.25
CA ASP A 78 -17.94 -9.09 -23.09
C ASP A 78 -18.31 -7.62 -22.89
N LEU A 79 -19.42 -7.42 -22.17
CA LEU A 79 -19.85 -6.09 -21.72
C LEU A 79 -18.71 -5.40 -20.95
N ARG A 80 -18.56 -4.08 -21.16
CA ARG A 80 -17.54 -3.29 -20.45
C ARG A 80 -17.98 -2.85 -19.05
N CYS A 81 -19.28 -2.97 -18.78
CA CYS A 81 -19.89 -2.48 -17.56
C CYS A 81 -21.22 -3.16 -17.28
N ILE A 82 -21.58 -3.18 -15.99
CA ILE A 82 -22.87 -3.63 -15.47
C ILE A 82 -23.62 -2.40 -14.95
N LEU A 83 -24.93 -2.35 -15.18
CA LEU A 83 -25.81 -1.36 -14.55
C LEU A 83 -26.47 -2.01 -13.33
N GLY A 84 -26.51 -1.29 -12.23
CA GLY A 84 -27.17 -1.73 -11.01
C GLY A 84 -27.68 -0.56 -10.19
N VAL A 85 -28.47 -0.87 -9.17
CA VAL A 85 -29.02 0.11 -8.23
C VAL A 85 -28.29 -0.05 -6.90
N ASN A 86 -27.85 1.05 -6.31
CA ASN A 86 -27.27 1.04 -4.97
C ASN A 86 -28.36 0.80 -3.92
N LEU A 87 -28.33 -0.34 -3.24
CA LEU A 87 -29.35 -0.72 -2.26
C LEU A 87 -28.98 -0.31 -0.83
N ALA A 88 -27.68 -0.30 -0.51
CA ALA A 88 -27.18 0.06 0.81
C ALA A 88 -25.68 0.37 0.77
N VAL A 89 -25.22 1.16 1.74
CA VAL A 89 -23.80 1.46 1.96
C VAL A 89 -23.39 0.89 3.31
N HIS A 90 -22.34 0.07 3.34
CA HIS A 90 -21.79 -0.58 4.54
C HIS A 90 -20.26 -0.51 4.54
N ASP A 91 -19.67 0.14 5.55
CA ASP A 91 -18.22 0.25 5.74
C ASP A 91 -17.46 0.63 4.47
N ASP A 92 -17.89 1.73 3.82
CA ASP A 92 -17.37 2.23 2.52
C ASP A 92 -17.57 1.30 1.31
N ASN A 93 -18.36 0.23 1.47
CA ASN A 93 -18.75 -0.68 0.39
C ASN A 93 -20.20 -0.45 -0.01
N TYR A 94 -20.52 -0.77 -1.27
CA TYR A 94 -21.86 -0.62 -1.81
C TYR A 94 -22.48 -1.99 -2.07
N LYS A 95 -23.72 -2.16 -1.63
CA LYS A 95 -24.53 -3.33 -1.97
C LYS A 95 -25.33 -3.00 -3.22
N ILE A 96 -24.99 -3.63 -4.33
CA ILE A 96 -25.61 -3.32 -5.63
C ILE A 96 -26.60 -4.41 -6.02
N GLY A 97 -27.83 -3.99 -6.37
CA GLY A 97 -28.85 -4.85 -6.95
C GLY A 97 -28.84 -4.77 -8.48
N THR A 98 -28.92 -5.91 -9.13
CA THR A 98 -29.14 -6.03 -10.57
C THR A 98 -30.42 -6.85 -10.82
N THR A 99 -30.91 -6.86 -12.05
CA THR A 99 -32.08 -7.68 -12.43
C THR A 99 -31.83 -9.19 -12.26
N GLU A 100 -30.57 -9.62 -12.27
CA GLU A 100 -30.18 -11.03 -12.16
C GLU A 100 -29.79 -11.44 -10.72
N GLY A 101 -29.69 -10.49 -9.78
CA GLY A 101 -29.38 -10.78 -8.39
C GLY A 101 -28.62 -9.67 -7.66
N LEU A 102 -28.17 -9.97 -6.44
CA LEU A 102 -27.37 -9.08 -5.61
C LEU A 102 -25.87 -9.28 -5.87
N THR A 103 -25.16 -8.18 -6.07
CA THR A 103 -23.69 -8.14 -6.13
C THR A 103 -23.17 -7.32 -4.96
N GLU A 104 -22.36 -7.94 -4.11
CA GLU A 104 -21.63 -7.25 -3.04
C GLU A 104 -20.21 -7.00 -3.53
N GLY A 105 -19.80 -5.74 -3.60
CA GLY A 105 -18.49 -5.38 -4.11
C GLY A 105 -18.13 -3.94 -3.83
N LYS A 106 -16.82 -3.67 -3.70
CA LYS A 106 -16.33 -2.29 -3.72
C LYS A 106 -16.56 -1.73 -5.13
N LEU A 107 -17.35 -0.66 -5.22
CA LEU A 107 -17.38 0.18 -6.41
C LEU A 107 -16.05 0.93 -6.49
N GLU A 108 -15.04 0.28 -7.06
CA GLU A 108 -13.82 0.98 -7.45
C GLU A 108 -14.08 1.69 -8.77
N HIS A 109 -14.39 2.98 -8.69
CA HIS A 109 -14.57 3.85 -9.85
C HIS A 109 -13.21 4.14 -10.49
N THR A 110 -12.99 3.65 -11.72
CA THR A 110 -11.86 4.06 -12.59
C THR A 110 -12.30 5.03 -13.69
#